data_AF-L7JYY4-F1
#
_entry.id   AF-L7JYY4-F1
#
_cell.length_a   1.000
_cell.length_b   1.000
_cell.length_c   1.000
_cell.angle_alpha   90.00
_cell.angle_beta   90.00
_cell.angle_gamma   90.00
#
_symmetry.space_group_name_H-M   'P 1'
#
loop_
_entity.id
_entity.type
_entity.pdbx_description
1 polymer ?
#
loop_
_entity_poly.entity_id
_entity_poly.type
_entity_poly.pdbx_seq_one_letter_code
_entity_poly.pdbx_strand_id
1 'polypeptide(L)'
;MHSFTNFKNQLQRAGRQIKDDVIKGLESAVESLMFKEDNLVDLLIKMEDMYAIEQFFHECIFVNMIYAKIYDTFSFHFFTQKETNRLDKPEWYFKFLLDQLDKYKFVCACYDSVVLENKKSKINKNVISQRLQEGFLEENELKSNERSMNSLIERIYSIVEIKLNELRKCKSGQKRNLLLHFTEEYLVFKRELREKYSVNFNIMELADNIMRVQKGYIANNLHEIHCGDSKEWFESYQKIYKENFFLAFSYVSLQNNIFNDLIDFISSLIVEYQEVFIDKMSFVGKEEKRMLCFLVVGIDKLKNFLRLEESLFILQLENKTVDFNVEILKNIHIDTLKFIDFNNSNIKLLKTIAYHEISQVLVNLMYFNGITKKSLVQSCSELSKIMTFYNEQLGPYKILTESYIFDKIDNFIIDKIVLQNRFDSDVLFMYKDLVQRIMHMCEKKTDWMCLKACKNLEDIFNGVTEGDSLFKKIYAVYR
;
A
#
# COMPACT_ATOMS: atom_id res chain seq x y z
N MET A 1 57.18 35.25 1.69
CA MET A 1 55.81 34.71 1.87
C MET A 1 55.78 33.23 2.24
N HIS A 2 56.59 32.34 1.64
CA HIS A 2 56.62 30.90 2.01
C HIS A 2 57.00 30.57 3.48
N SER A 3 57.86 31.34 4.14
CA SER A 3 58.25 31.07 5.54
C SER A 3 57.14 31.35 6.55
N PHE A 4 56.31 32.37 6.30
CA PHE A 4 55.20 32.76 7.17
C PHE A 4 54.05 31.74 7.11
N THR A 5 53.78 31.18 5.93
CA THR A 5 52.80 30.10 5.74
C THR A 5 53.26 28.83 6.46
N ASN A 6 54.56 28.51 6.41
CA ASN A 6 55.12 27.34 7.11
C ASN A 6 55.07 27.50 8.64
N PHE A 7 55.41 28.68 9.16
CA PHE A 7 55.32 28.97 10.59
C PHE A 7 53.87 28.95 11.10
N LYS A 8 52.93 29.52 10.34
CA LYS A 8 51.48 29.44 10.64
C LYS A 8 50.99 27.99 10.67
N ASN A 9 51.40 27.16 9.72
CA ASN A 9 51.03 25.74 9.69
C ASN A 9 51.65 24.96 10.86
N GLN A 10 52.88 25.28 11.27
CA GLN A 10 53.53 24.67 12.44
C GLN A 10 52.83 25.06 13.75
N LEU A 11 52.49 26.34 13.92
CA LEU A 11 51.71 26.82 15.06
C LEU A 11 50.32 26.18 15.12
N GLN A 12 49.63 26.06 13.99
CA GLN A 12 48.34 25.38 13.92
C GLN A 12 48.45 23.88 14.27
N ARG A 13 49.52 23.20 13.85
CA ARG A 13 49.78 21.80 14.21
C ARG A 13 50.07 21.65 15.70
N ALA A 14 50.95 22.50 16.26
CA ALA A 14 51.26 22.50 17.69
C ALA A 14 50.02 22.80 18.55
N GLY A 15 49.19 23.77 18.13
CA GLY A 15 47.94 24.10 18.81
C GLY A 15 46.91 22.96 18.78
N ARG A 16 46.79 22.24 17.65
CA ARG A 16 45.96 21.02 17.57
C ARG A 16 46.48 19.92 18.49
N GLN A 17 47.78 19.70 18.50
CA GLN A 17 48.39 18.65 19.32
C GLN A 17 48.19 18.90 20.82
N ILE A 18 48.41 20.14 21.29
CA ILE A 18 48.16 20.53 22.69
C ILE A 18 46.68 20.33 23.05
N LYS A 19 45.77 20.72 22.15
CA LYS A 19 44.33 20.51 22.35
C LYS A 19 44.01 19.02 22.48
N ASP A 20 44.51 18.18 21.58
CA ASP A 20 44.25 16.73 21.58
C ASP A 20 44.81 16.08 22.85
N ASP A 21 45.99 16.50 23.33
CA ASP A 21 46.60 16.00 24.56
C ASP A 21 45.77 16.37 25.81
N VAL A 22 45.26 17.61 25.87
CA VAL A 22 44.39 18.08 26.95
C VAL A 22 43.06 17.32 26.96
N ILE A 23 42.43 17.15 25.79
CA ILE A 23 41.17 16.41 25.66
C ILE A 23 41.37 14.96 26.11
N LYS A 24 42.39 14.27 25.61
CA LYS A 24 42.68 12.87 25.99
C LYS A 24 42.97 12.73 27.49
N GLY A 25 43.70 13.68 28.07
CA GLY A 25 43.98 13.68 29.51
C GLY A 25 42.69 13.75 30.34
N LEU A 26 41.73 14.58 29.92
CA LEU A 26 40.43 14.70 30.57
C LEU A 26 39.52 13.51 30.34
N GLU A 27 39.49 12.97 29.12
CA GLU A 27 38.74 11.76 28.81
C GLU A 27 39.20 10.60 29.70
N SER A 28 40.52 10.40 29.83
CA SER A 28 41.11 9.38 30.70
C SER A 28 40.80 9.62 32.18
N ALA A 29 40.77 10.88 32.63
CA ALA A 29 40.46 11.21 34.01
C ALA A 29 38.99 10.91 34.34
N VAL A 30 38.05 11.38 33.51
CA VAL A 30 36.61 11.11 33.66
C VAL A 30 36.34 9.60 33.58
N GLU A 31 36.99 8.89 32.65
CA GLU A 31 36.95 7.43 32.53
C GLU A 31 37.33 6.70 33.83
N SER A 32 38.42 7.13 34.46
CA SER A 32 38.92 6.47 35.66
C SER A 32 37.99 6.64 36.88
N LEU A 33 36.99 7.54 36.80
CA LEU A 33 36.11 7.95 37.88
C LEU A 33 34.63 7.57 37.66
N MET A 34 34.16 7.51 36.41
CA MET A 34 32.73 7.41 36.06
C MET A 34 31.96 6.18 36.59
N PHE A 35 32.65 5.15 37.07
CA PHE A 35 32.04 3.93 37.65
C PHE A 35 32.55 3.60 39.07
N LYS A 36 33.13 4.59 39.77
CA LYS A 36 33.58 4.45 41.16
C LYS A 36 32.64 5.22 42.09
N GLU A 37 31.86 4.50 42.90
CA GLU A 37 30.86 5.10 43.80
C GLU A 37 31.47 6.11 44.80
N ASP A 38 32.70 5.85 45.26
CA ASP A 38 33.37 6.69 46.27
C ASP A 38 33.91 8.03 45.73
N ASN A 39 33.90 8.26 44.42
CA ASN A 39 34.59 9.40 43.78
C ASN A 39 33.65 10.36 43.03
N LEU A 40 32.38 10.46 43.45
CA LEU A 40 31.40 11.31 42.77
C LEU A 40 31.84 12.79 42.72
N VAL A 41 32.44 13.30 43.80
CA VAL A 41 32.91 14.71 43.86
C VAL A 41 34.01 14.95 42.83
N ASP A 42 35.01 14.07 42.76
CA ASP A 42 36.11 14.18 41.79
C ASP A 42 35.60 14.05 40.35
N LEU A 43 34.61 13.18 40.13
CA LEU A 43 33.95 13.03 38.83
C LEU A 43 33.27 14.34 38.40
N LEU A 44 32.52 14.98 39.29
CA LEU A 44 31.84 16.25 39.02
C LEU A 44 32.84 17.38 38.72
N ILE A 45 33.95 17.46 39.46
CA ILE A 45 35.03 18.42 39.19
C ILE A 45 35.61 18.20 37.78
N LYS A 46 35.88 16.94 37.40
CA LYS A 46 36.41 16.64 36.07
C LYS A 46 35.39 16.88 34.94
N MET A 47 34.11 16.69 35.22
CA MET A 47 33.04 17.06 34.29
C MET A 47 32.92 18.58 34.13
N GLU A 48 33.17 19.36 35.17
CA GLU A 48 33.24 20.82 35.09
C GLU A 48 34.42 21.28 34.22
N ASP A 49 35.60 20.71 34.43
CA ASP A 49 36.78 20.93 33.57
C ASP A 49 36.46 20.59 32.10
N MET A 50 35.79 19.45 31.87
CA MET A 50 35.40 19.00 30.54
C MET A 50 34.41 19.98 29.89
N TYR A 51 33.37 20.40 30.60
CA TYR A 51 32.41 21.39 30.08
C TYR A 51 33.08 22.73 29.76
N ALA A 52 33.99 23.22 30.61
CA ALA A 52 34.72 24.45 30.35
C ALA A 52 35.51 24.39 29.02
N ILE A 53 36.11 23.23 28.74
CA ILE A 53 36.88 22.98 27.53
C ILE A 53 36.00 22.78 26.30
N GLU A 54 34.86 22.09 26.44
CA GLU A 54 33.83 22.01 25.39
C GLU A 54 33.38 23.41 24.96
N GLN A 55 33.13 24.30 25.91
CA GLN A 55 32.73 25.69 25.64
C GLN A 55 33.86 26.50 24.99
N PHE A 56 35.12 26.26 25.38
CA PHE A 56 36.27 26.95 24.81
C PHE A 56 36.56 26.54 23.36
N PHE A 57 36.41 25.25 23.04
CA PHE A 57 36.69 24.72 21.70
C PHE A 57 35.46 24.57 20.80
N HIS A 58 34.25 24.79 21.33
CA HIS A 58 32.98 24.56 20.65
C HIS A 58 32.82 23.12 20.14
N GLU A 59 33.15 22.14 21.00
CA GLU A 59 33.10 20.72 20.67
C GLU A 59 32.33 19.91 21.73
N CYS A 60 31.70 18.82 21.31
CA CYS A 60 30.94 17.92 22.18
C CYS A 60 31.82 16.74 22.63
N ILE A 61 32.75 16.99 23.54
CA ILE A 61 33.78 16.05 24.00
C ILE A 61 33.20 14.91 24.83
N PHE A 62 32.37 15.21 25.83
CA PHE A 62 31.82 14.23 26.77
C PHE A 62 31.02 13.14 26.05
N VAL A 63 30.08 13.55 25.19
CA VAL A 63 29.24 12.61 24.44
C VAL A 63 30.09 11.85 23.40
N ASN A 64 31.08 12.51 22.77
CA ASN A 64 32.02 11.85 21.86
C ASN A 64 32.80 10.72 22.56
N MET A 65 33.32 11.00 23.76
CA MET A 65 34.09 10.05 24.56
C MET A 65 33.26 8.82 24.90
N ILE A 66 32.02 9.01 25.39
CA ILE A 66 31.14 7.88 25.72
C ILE A 66 30.79 7.09 24.46
N TYR A 67 30.39 7.78 23.39
CA TYR A 67 30.05 7.14 22.13
C TYR A 67 31.21 6.32 21.57
N ALA A 68 32.44 6.85 21.59
CA ALA A 68 33.63 6.15 21.10
C ALA A 68 33.83 4.80 21.81
N LYS A 69 33.66 4.73 23.13
CA LYS A 69 33.76 3.47 23.88
C LYS A 69 32.68 2.47 23.54
N ILE A 70 31.44 2.96 23.41
CA ILE A 70 30.30 2.13 22.99
C ILE A 70 30.59 1.59 21.58
N TYR A 71 31.03 2.45 20.67
CA TYR A 71 31.36 2.12 19.29
C TYR A 71 32.50 1.10 19.20
N ASP A 72 33.58 1.26 19.96
CA ASP A 72 34.72 0.35 19.93
C ASP A 72 34.32 -1.05 20.43
N THR A 73 33.58 -1.10 21.54
CA THR A 73 33.06 -2.36 22.09
C THR A 73 32.08 -3.00 21.11
N PHE A 74 31.16 -2.21 20.55
CA PHE A 74 30.21 -2.66 19.55
C PHE A 74 30.94 -3.22 18.32
N SER A 75 31.90 -2.48 17.80
CA SER A 75 32.67 -2.84 16.60
C SER A 75 33.41 -4.14 16.80
N PHE A 76 34.04 -4.33 17.96
CA PHE A 76 34.70 -5.58 18.32
C PHE A 76 33.73 -6.77 18.27
N HIS A 77 32.55 -6.66 18.87
CA HIS A 77 31.60 -7.77 18.93
C HIS A 77 30.81 -7.98 17.62
N PHE A 78 30.43 -6.90 16.96
CA PHE A 78 29.41 -6.94 15.91
C PHE A 78 29.93 -6.52 14.54
N PHE A 79 31.14 -5.99 14.36
CA PHE A 79 31.71 -5.72 13.03
C PHE A 79 32.89 -6.61 12.66
N THR A 80 33.50 -7.31 13.62
CA THR A 80 34.59 -8.26 13.35
C THR A 80 34.06 -9.67 13.04
N GLN A 81 34.96 -10.64 12.82
CA GLN A 81 34.63 -12.05 12.56
C GLN A 81 34.23 -12.83 13.84
N LYS A 82 33.73 -12.16 14.87
CA LYS A 82 33.21 -12.82 16.08
C LYS A 82 31.90 -13.54 15.79
N GLU A 83 31.62 -14.59 16.55
CA GLU A 83 30.36 -15.33 16.49
C GLU A 83 29.12 -14.46 16.76
N THR A 84 29.32 -13.32 17.43
CA THR A 84 28.30 -12.32 17.72
C THR A 84 27.91 -11.46 16.51
N ASN A 85 28.73 -11.41 15.45
CA ASN A 85 28.42 -10.67 14.23
C ASN A 85 27.48 -11.48 13.33
N ARG A 86 26.19 -11.42 13.66
CA ARG A 86 25.12 -12.16 12.97
C ARG A 86 24.00 -11.24 12.53
N LEU A 87 23.71 -11.23 11.24
CA LEU A 87 22.62 -10.45 10.66
C LEU A 87 21.23 -11.04 10.99
N ASP A 88 21.16 -12.33 11.31
CA ASP A 88 19.94 -13.00 11.75
C ASP A 88 19.64 -12.84 13.24
N LYS A 89 20.51 -12.13 13.98
CA LYS A 89 20.40 -11.87 15.41
C LYS A 89 20.36 -10.38 15.78
N PRO A 90 19.44 -9.58 15.18
CA PRO A 90 19.27 -8.17 15.51
C PRO A 90 19.02 -7.88 16.98
N GLU A 91 18.31 -8.79 17.67
CA GLU A 91 18.01 -8.67 19.08
C GLU A 91 19.27 -8.54 19.96
N TRP A 92 20.40 -9.14 19.55
CA TRP A 92 21.63 -9.12 20.34
C TRP A 92 22.27 -7.75 20.41
N TYR A 93 22.39 -7.08 19.27
CA TYR A 93 23.02 -5.78 19.25
C TYR A 93 22.07 -4.67 19.68
N PHE A 94 20.76 -4.80 19.47
CA PHE A 94 19.80 -3.85 20.06
C PHE A 94 19.80 -3.93 21.59
N LYS A 95 19.81 -5.16 22.15
CA LYS A 95 19.97 -5.35 23.59
C LYS A 95 21.29 -4.78 24.10
N PHE A 96 22.40 -5.03 23.41
CA PHE A 96 23.70 -4.45 23.78
C PHE A 96 23.64 -2.92 23.85
N LEU A 97 23.03 -2.26 22.85
CA LEU A 97 22.91 -0.80 22.81
C LEU A 97 22.04 -0.28 23.97
N LEU A 98 20.93 -0.95 24.29
CA LEU A 98 20.11 -0.62 25.47
C LEU A 98 20.89 -0.76 26.77
N ASP A 99 21.62 -1.87 26.94
CA ASP A 99 22.44 -2.13 28.12
C ASP A 99 23.55 -1.07 28.27
N GLN A 100 24.16 -0.62 27.17
CA GLN A 100 25.13 0.49 27.20
C GLN A 100 24.46 1.81 27.58
N LEU A 101 23.30 2.12 27.01
CA LEU A 101 22.56 3.34 27.37
C LEU A 101 22.18 3.36 28.85
N ASP A 102 21.69 2.24 29.40
CA ASP A 102 21.36 2.11 30.81
C ASP A 102 22.62 2.25 31.69
N LYS A 103 23.76 1.69 31.27
CA LYS A 103 25.05 1.83 31.97
C LYS A 103 25.52 3.29 32.08
N TYR A 104 25.38 4.09 31.02
CA TYR A 104 25.85 5.49 31.01
C TYR A 104 24.81 6.50 31.49
N LYS A 105 23.56 6.07 31.75
CA LYS A 105 22.45 6.94 32.17
C LYS A 105 22.80 7.84 33.36
N PHE A 106 23.40 7.27 34.41
CA PHE A 106 23.81 8.01 35.60
C PHE A 106 24.91 9.04 35.28
N VAL A 107 25.91 8.64 34.50
CA VAL A 107 27.05 9.49 34.15
C VAL A 107 26.59 10.70 33.31
N CYS A 108 25.67 10.47 32.36
CA CYS A 108 25.02 11.54 31.60
C CYS A 108 24.22 12.50 32.51
N ALA A 109 23.48 11.99 33.49
CA ALA A 109 22.74 12.82 34.44
C ALA A 109 23.67 13.67 35.33
N CYS A 110 24.82 13.14 35.74
CA CYS A 110 25.85 13.92 36.45
C CYS A 110 26.37 15.06 35.56
N TYR A 111 26.70 14.77 34.31
CA TYR A 111 27.19 15.77 33.36
C TYR A 111 26.16 16.88 33.11
N ASP A 112 24.91 16.48 32.82
CA ASP A 112 23.80 17.42 32.63
C ASP A 112 23.61 18.32 33.86
N SER A 113 23.79 17.78 35.08
CA SER A 113 23.72 18.57 36.31
C SER A 113 24.82 19.63 36.39
N VAL A 114 26.07 19.29 36.04
CA VAL A 114 27.20 20.24 35.98
C VAL A 114 26.94 21.34 34.95
N VAL A 115 26.43 20.98 33.77
CA VAL A 115 26.07 21.94 32.71
C VAL A 115 25.00 22.91 33.20
N LEU A 116 23.96 22.39 33.87
CA LEU A 116 22.85 23.19 34.41
C LEU A 116 23.32 24.16 35.50
N GLU A 117 24.14 23.69 36.45
CA GLU A 117 24.69 24.55 37.51
C GLU A 117 25.58 25.66 36.95
N ASN A 118 26.42 25.35 35.97
CA ASN A 118 27.28 26.34 35.30
C ASN A 118 26.47 27.35 34.46
N LYS A 119 25.35 26.93 33.85
CA LYS A 119 24.43 27.87 33.18
C LYS A 119 23.76 28.80 34.19
N LYS A 120 23.28 28.27 35.33
CA LYS A 120 22.67 29.07 36.42
C LYS A 120 23.66 30.06 37.06
N SER A 121 24.92 29.67 37.24
CA SER A 121 25.96 30.56 37.81
C SER A 121 26.33 31.72 36.89
N LYS A 122 26.30 31.51 35.56
CA LYS A 122 26.46 32.57 34.54
C LYS A 122 25.25 33.51 34.48
N ILE A 123 24.03 32.97 34.57
CA ILE A 123 22.80 33.77 34.61
C ILE A 123 22.77 34.63 35.87
N ASN A 124 23.06 34.08 37.05
CA ASN A 124 23.13 34.86 38.29
C ASN A 124 24.22 35.95 38.27
N LYS A 125 25.32 35.77 37.52
CA LYS A 125 26.32 36.82 37.31
C LYS A 125 25.84 37.92 36.37
N ASN A 126 24.99 37.61 35.39
CA ASN A 126 24.43 38.58 34.44
C ASN A 126 23.14 39.26 34.95
N VAL A 127 22.39 38.62 35.86
CA VAL A 127 21.16 39.14 36.48
C VAL A 127 21.45 40.16 37.59
N ILE A 128 22.69 40.25 38.09
CA ILE A 128 23.12 41.41 38.90
C ILE A 128 23.19 42.70 38.06
N SER A 129 23.15 42.61 36.72
CA SER A 129 23.10 43.77 35.82
C SER A 129 21.71 44.09 35.23
N GLN A 130 20.65 43.33 35.50
CA GLN A 130 19.28 43.73 35.08
C GLN A 130 18.21 42.96 35.87
N ARG A 131 17.51 43.66 36.76
CA ARG A 131 16.23 43.19 37.32
C ARG A 131 15.10 43.51 36.34
N LEU A 132 14.25 42.51 36.13
CA LEU A 132 12.79 42.52 35.85
C LEU A 132 12.43 41.71 34.59
N GLN A 133 11.41 40.85 34.76
CA GLN A 133 10.75 39.99 33.74
C GLN A 133 11.62 38.76 33.37
N GLU A 134 11.25 37.49 33.52
CA GLU A 134 9.96 36.79 33.50
C GLU A 134 10.04 35.47 34.29
N GLY A 135 9.15 35.27 35.28
CA GLY A 135 9.04 34.03 36.05
C GLY A 135 8.30 32.88 35.33
N PHE A 136 8.37 32.81 33.99
CA PHE A 136 7.63 31.82 33.19
C PHE A 136 8.40 31.23 31.99
N LEU A 137 9.59 31.73 31.66
CA LEU A 137 10.40 31.24 30.54
C LEU A 137 11.46 30.20 30.95
N GLU A 138 11.92 30.24 32.21
CA GLU A 138 13.07 29.41 32.62
C GLU A 138 12.76 27.91 32.65
N GLU A 139 11.59 27.44 33.08
CA GLU A 139 11.36 25.99 33.23
C GLU A 139 11.12 25.21 31.92
N ASN A 140 10.69 25.89 30.85
CA ASN A 140 10.33 25.23 29.59
C ASN A 140 11.47 25.25 28.54
N GLU A 141 12.34 26.26 28.54
CA GLU A 141 13.57 26.24 27.72
C GLU A 141 14.66 25.34 28.33
N LEU A 142 14.66 25.16 29.65
CA LEU A 142 15.59 24.26 30.37
C LEU A 142 15.35 22.76 30.11
N LYS A 143 14.21 22.37 29.54
CA LYS A 143 13.86 20.96 29.30
C LYS A 143 14.13 20.48 27.87
N SER A 144 14.31 21.36 26.89
CA SER A 144 14.00 20.99 25.50
C SER A 144 15.17 20.82 24.54
N ASN A 145 16.39 21.31 24.80
CA ASN A 145 17.51 21.15 23.86
C ASN A 145 18.84 20.88 24.58
N GLU A 146 19.40 19.66 24.38
CA GLU A 146 20.71 19.16 24.88
C GLU A 146 20.73 18.44 26.24
N ARG A 147 19.96 17.36 26.41
CA ARG A 147 20.36 16.32 27.38
C ARG A 147 21.45 15.46 26.76
N SER A 148 22.60 15.29 27.41
CA SER A 148 23.71 14.47 26.93
C SER A 148 23.26 13.05 26.53
N MET A 149 22.24 12.52 27.21
CA MET A 149 21.64 11.23 26.89
C MET A 149 20.95 11.20 25.51
N ASN A 150 20.23 12.26 25.15
CA ASN A 150 19.57 12.35 23.84
C ASN A 150 20.62 12.42 22.73
N SER A 151 21.65 13.26 22.91
CA SER A 151 22.78 13.36 21.98
C SER A 151 23.56 12.05 21.84
N LEU A 152 23.66 11.26 22.92
CA LEU A 152 24.26 9.93 22.87
C LEU A 152 23.40 8.96 22.04
N ILE A 153 22.08 8.95 22.25
CA ILE A 153 21.14 8.11 21.49
C ILE A 153 21.19 8.48 20.00
N GLU A 154 21.23 9.78 19.66
CA GLU A 154 21.40 10.26 18.28
C GLU A 154 22.68 9.73 17.62
N ARG A 155 23.77 9.60 18.39
CA ARG A 155 25.01 9.02 17.87
C ARG A 155 24.95 7.51 17.75
N ILE A 156 24.38 6.81 18.73
CA ILE A 156 24.19 5.35 18.66
C ILE A 156 23.40 4.95 17.41
N TYR A 157 22.46 5.79 16.98
CA TYR A 157 21.71 5.57 15.77
C TYR A 157 22.60 5.38 14.51
N SER A 158 23.74 6.07 14.41
CA SER A 158 24.71 5.82 13.32
C SER A 158 25.20 4.37 13.25
N ILE A 159 25.30 3.67 14.40
CA ILE A 159 25.65 2.25 14.45
C ILE A 159 24.53 1.40 13.84
N VAL A 160 23.28 1.74 14.16
CA VAL A 160 22.09 1.06 13.62
C VAL A 160 22.01 1.25 12.09
N GLU A 161 22.32 2.44 11.59
CA GLU A 161 22.39 2.72 10.15
C GLU A 161 23.49 1.92 9.44
N ILE A 162 24.67 1.76 10.07
CA ILE A 162 25.73 0.89 9.53
C ILE A 162 25.21 -0.54 9.40
N LYS A 163 24.50 -1.06 10.42
CA LYS A 163 23.90 -2.41 10.38
C LYS A 163 22.81 -2.56 9.33
N LEU A 164 21.95 -1.56 9.16
CA LEU A 164 20.98 -1.54 8.07
C LEU A 164 21.67 -1.55 6.69
N ASN A 165 22.77 -0.83 6.55
CA ASN A 165 23.55 -0.81 5.31
C ASN A 165 24.24 -2.14 5.01
N GLU A 166 24.69 -2.90 6.01
CA GLU A 166 25.17 -4.27 5.84
C GLU A 166 24.07 -5.19 5.30
N LEU A 167 22.87 -5.15 5.89
CA LEU A 167 21.70 -5.89 5.40
C LEU A 167 21.34 -5.51 3.97
N ARG A 168 21.39 -4.23 3.63
CA ARG A 168 21.13 -3.73 2.28
C ARG A 168 22.10 -4.29 1.25
N LYS A 169 23.39 -4.42 1.61
CA LYS A 169 24.44 -4.97 0.74
C LYS A 169 24.43 -6.50 0.67
N CYS A 170 23.71 -7.18 1.56
CA CYS A 170 23.56 -8.62 1.54
C CYS A 170 22.92 -9.10 0.22
N LYS A 171 23.51 -10.16 -0.36
CA LYS A 171 23.05 -10.84 -1.59
C LYS A 171 22.36 -12.18 -1.31
N SER A 172 22.08 -12.49 -0.04
CA SER A 172 21.43 -13.76 0.35
C SER A 172 19.98 -13.83 -0.12
N GLY A 173 19.51 -15.03 -0.48
CA GLY A 173 18.08 -15.28 -0.70
C GLY A 173 17.23 -15.05 0.55
N GLN A 174 17.84 -15.07 1.74
CA GLN A 174 17.17 -14.77 3.02
C GLN A 174 17.04 -13.27 3.31
N LYS A 175 17.51 -12.38 2.42
CA LYS A 175 17.56 -10.93 2.64
C LYS A 175 16.21 -10.35 3.11
N ARG A 176 15.11 -10.81 2.53
CA ARG A 176 13.76 -10.38 2.94
C ARG A 176 13.50 -10.70 4.40
N ASN A 177 13.66 -11.97 4.80
CA ASN A 177 13.39 -12.41 6.16
C ASN A 177 14.32 -11.72 7.18
N LEU A 178 15.60 -11.54 6.82
CA LEU A 178 16.55 -10.80 7.64
C LEU A 178 16.12 -9.34 7.84
N LEU A 179 15.64 -8.66 6.79
CA LEU A 179 15.18 -7.28 6.89
C LEU A 179 13.90 -7.15 7.70
N LEU A 180 12.95 -8.08 7.54
CA LEU A 180 11.71 -8.08 8.34
C LEU A 180 12.03 -8.31 9.82
N HIS A 181 12.84 -9.32 10.15
CA HIS A 181 13.26 -9.58 11.54
C HIS A 181 14.03 -8.39 12.14
N PHE A 182 14.95 -7.79 11.38
CA PHE A 182 15.62 -6.55 11.80
C PHE A 182 14.62 -5.44 12.16
N THR A 183 13.57 -5.29 11.34
CA THR A 183 12.59 -4.22 11.51
C THR A 183 11.73 -4.46 12.74
N GLU A 184 11.30 -5.69 12.98
CA GLU A 184 10.55 -6.08 14.18
C GLU A 184 11.34 -5.77 15.44
N GLU A 185 12.59 -6.20 15.52
CA GLU A 185 13.46 -5.91 16.66
C GLU A 185 13.80 -4.41 16.78
N TYR A 186 13.93 -3.69 15.67
CA TYR A 186 14.09 -2.23 15.70
C TYR A 186 12.87 -1.52 16.28
N LEU A 187 11.65 -1.98 15.97
CA LEU A 187 10.42 -1.42 16.53
C LEU A 187 10.32 -1.66 18.04
N VAL A 188 10.78 -2.82 18.52
CA VAL A 188 10.91 -3.11 19.96
C VAL A 188 11.92 -2.16 20.60
N PHE A 189 13.12 -2.05 20.03
CA PHE A 189 14.16 -1.14 20.48
C PHE A 189 13.68 0.32 20.55
N LYS A 190 13.01 0.80 19.49
CA LYS A 190 12.43 2.15 19.42
C LYS A 190 11.39 2.37 20.53
N ARG A 191 10.53 1.39 20.80
CA ARG A 191 9.55 1.48 21.89
C ARG A 191 10.23 1.60 23.25
N GLU A 192 11.24 0.78 23.52
CA GLU A 192 12.01 0.86 24.77
C GLU A 192 12.71 2.21 24.93
N LEU A 193 13.29 2.77 23.84
CA LEU A 193 13.90 4.11 23.89
C LEU A 193 12.87 5.19 24.25
N ARG A 194 11.66 5.10 23.70
CA ARG A 194 10.57 6.03 23.99
C ARG A 194 10.12 5.92 25.44
N GLU A 195 9.92 4.71 25.95
CA GLU A 195 9.46 4.45 27.31
C GLU A 195 10.51 4.84 28.37
N LYS A 196 11.78 4.47 28.17
CA LYS A 196 12.85 4.69 29.16
C LYS A 196 13.48 6.08 29.12
N TYR A 197 13.57 6.69 27.93
CA TYR A 197 14.31 7.94 27.73
C TYR A 197 13.45 9.08 27.16
N SER A 198 12.17 8.85 26.84
CA SER A 198 11.26 9.84 26.22
C SER A 198 11.76 10.36 24.87
N VAL A 199 12.43 9.49 24.12
CA VAL A 199 13.03 9.80 22.83
C VAL A 199 12.26 9.10 21.70
N ASN A 200 11.90 9.84 20.65
CA ASN A 200 11.27 9.29 19.46
C ASN A 200 12.18 9.51 18.24
N PHE A 201 12.73 8.43 17.71
CA PHE A 201 13.57 8.45 16.50
C PHE A 201 13.03 7.50 15.44
N ASN A 202 13.23 7.86 14.18
CA ASN A 202 12.81 7.10 13.00
C ASN A 202 13.97 6.93 12.04
N ILE A 203 14.24 5.69 11.60
CA ILE A 203 15.09 5.44 10.43
C ILE A 203 14.23 5.66 9.18
N MET A 204 14.35 6.84 8.55
CA MET A 204 13.57 7.15 7.35
C MET A 204 13.84 6.14 6.22
N GLU A 205 15.10 5.72 6.03
CA GLU A 205 15.47 4.77 4.96
C GLU A 205 14.95 3.34 5.18
N LEU A 206 14.54 2.97 6.41
CA LEU A 206 14.12 1.60 6.72
C LEU A 206 12.81 1.28 6.04
N ALA A 207 11.84 2.20 6.10
CA ALA A 207 10.54 2.06 5.46
C ALA A 207 10.68 1.87 3.93
N ASP A 208 11.48 2.73 3.28
CA ASP A 208 11.77 2.64 1.85
C ASP A 208 12.43 1.31 1.46
N ASN A 209 13.36 0.82 2.30
CA ASN A 209 14.04 -0.43 2.02
C ASN A 209 13.12 -1.65 2.15
N ILE A 210 12.25 -1.67 3.17
CA ILE A 210 11.21 -2.69 3.33
C ILE A 210 10.28 -2.66 2.13
N MET A 211 9.79 -1.47 1.76
CA MET A 211 8.89 -1.29 0.62
C MET A 211 9.50 -1.84 -0.67
N ARG A 212 10.76 -1.50 -0.96
CA ARG A 212 11.46 -1.98 -2.15
C ARG A 212 11.63 -3.50 -2.17
N VAL A 213 12.06 -4.09 -1.06
CA VAL A 213 12.26 -5.55 -0.96
C VAL A 213 10.92 -6.27 -1.08
N GLN A 214 9.88 -5.75 -0.43
CA GLN A 214 8.55 -6.35 -0.45
C GLN A 214 7.89 -6.23 -1.83
N LYS A 215 8.01 -5.09 -2.51
CA LYS A 215 7.56 -4.92 -3.91
C LYS A 215 8.24 -5.92 -4.85
N GLY A 216 9.55 -6.14 -4.69
CA GLY A 216 10.27 -7.17 -5.45
C GLY A 216 9.76 -8.59 -5.20
N TYR A 217 9.48 -8.94 -3.94
CA TYR A 217 8.90 -10.23 -3.58
C TYR A 217 7.48 -10.41 -4.15
N ILE A 218 6.62 -9.40 -4.02
CA ILE A 218 5.27 -9.40 -4.59
C ILE A 218 5.32 -9.60 -6.10
N ALA A 219 6.19 -8.87 -6.81
CA ALA A 219 6.29 -8.96 -8.26
C ALA A 219 6.68 -10.38 -8.71
N ASN A 220 7.62 -11.02 -8.02
CA ASN A 220 8.00 -12.41 -8.30
C ASN A 220 6.85 -13.38 -8.01
N ASN A 221 6.18 -13.25 -6.87
CA ASN A 221 5.04 -14.12 -6.53
C ASN A 221 3.88 -13.96 -7.52
N LEU A 222 3.55 -12.73 -7.91
CA LEU A 222 2.54 -12.48 -8.92
C LEU A 222 2.95 -13.07 -10.27
N HIS A 223 4.21 -12.94 -10.67
CA HIS A 223 4.70 -13.58 -11.89
C HIS A 223 4.47 -15.10 -11.88
N GLU A 224 4.84 -15.78 -10.78
CA GLU A 224 4.64 -17.21 -10.60
C GLU A 224 3.15 -17.60 -10.66
N ILE A 225 2.26 -16.82 -10.04
CA ILE A 225 0.81 -17.04 -10.10
C ILE A 225 0.32 -16.98 -11.55
N HIS A 226 0.71 -15.95 -12.31
CA HIS A 226 0.27 -15.78 -13.70
C HIS A 226 0.87 -16.84 -14.65
N CYS A 227 2.00 -17.45 -14.30
CA CYS A 227 2.54 -18.62 -15.00
C CYS A 227 1.87 -19.95 -14.62
N GLY A 228 1.10 -19.99 -13.52
CA GLY A 228 0.38 -21.15 -13.02
C GLY A 228 -1.03 -21.34 -13.60
N ASP A 229 -1.87 -22.10 -12.89
CA ASP A 229 -3.26 -22.33 -13.30
C ASP A 229 -4.14 -21.09 -13.05
N SER A 230 -4.73 -20.59 -14.12
CA SER A 230 -5.73 -19.51 -14.12
C SER A 230 -6.84 -19.66 -13.08
N LYS A 231 -7.27 -20.89 -12.76
CA LYS A 231 -8.35 -21.14 -11.81
C LYS A 231 -7.99 -20.73 -10.38
N GLU A 232 -6.70 -20.75 -10.05
CA GLU A 232 -6.19 -20.46 -8.70
C GLU A 232 -5.77 -18.99 -8.53
N TRP A 233 -5.81 -18.19 -9.61
CA TRP A 233 -5.33 -16.81 -9.62
C TRP A 233 -5.96 -15.96 -8.52
N PHE A 234 -7.29 -15.89 -8.46
CA PHE A 234 -7.98 -15.01 -7.50
C PHE A 234 -7.79 -15.43 -6.04
N GLU A 235 -7.77 -16.73 -5.75
CA GLU A 235 -7.44 -17.23 -4.41
C GLU A 235 -6.01 -16.88 -4.03
N SER A 236 -5.08 -16.95 -4.99
CA SER A 236 -3.68 -16.59 -4.78
C SER A 236 -3.49 -15.08 -4.61
N TYR A 237 -4.23 -14.25 -5.33
CA TYR A 237 -4.24 -12.80 -5.12
C TYR A 237 -4.72 -12.46 -3.70
N GLN A 238 -5.79 -13.09 -3.23
CA GLN A 238 -6.27 -12.88 -1.86
C GLN A 238 -5.22 -13.25 -0.81
N LYS A 239 -4.45 -14.33 -1.02
CA LYS A 239 -3.32 -14.70 -0.15
C LYS A 239 -2.24 -13.62 -0.12
N ILE A 240 -1.86 -13.08 -1.29
CA ILE A 240 -0.89 -11.97 -1.38
C ILE A 240 -1.39 -10.74 -0.64
N TYR A 241 -2.65 -10.34 -0.84
CA TYR A 241 -3.21 -9.20 -0.12
C TYR A 241 -3.20 -9.42 1.40
N LYS A 242 -3.64 -10.59 1.89
CA LYS A 242 -3.62 -10.89 3.33
C LYS A 242 -2.23 -10.82 3.92
N GLU A 243 -1.23 -11.44 3.29
CA GLU A 243 0.15 -11.37 3.74
C GLU A 243 0.62 -9.91 3.86
N ASN A 244 0.29 -9.07 2.89
CA ASN A 244 0.70 -7.67 2.86
C ASN A 244 -0.11 -6.78 3.80
N PHE A 245 -1.36 -7.12 4.11
CA PHE A 245 -2.10 -6.47 5.19
C PHE A 245 -1.43 -6.71 6.54
N PHE A 246 -1.06 -7.94 6.87
CA PHE A 246 -0.32 -8.22 8.12
C PHE A 246 1.02 -7.49 8.16
N LEU A 247 1.72 -7.42 7.04
CA LEU A 247 2.97 -6.69 6.94
C LEU A 247 2.76 -5.18 7.17
N ALA A 248 1.80 -4.58 6.47
CA ALA A 248 1.47 -3.17 6.63
C ALA A 248 1.03 -2.85 8.07
N PHE A 249 0.29 -3.77 8.71
CA PHE A 249 -0.08 -3.66 10.12
C PHE A 249 1.15 -3.49 11.03
N SER A 250 2.17 -4.33 10.84
CA SER A 250 3.37 -4.31 11.67
C SER A 250 4.21 -3.03 11.47
N TYR A 251 4.17 -2.44 10.28
CA TYR A 251 5.11 -1.39 9.88
C TYR A 251 4.49 0.00 9.68
N VAL A 252 3.18 0.14 9.86
CA VAL A 252 2.47 1.43 9.76
C VAL A 252 3.07 2.53 10.67
N SER A 253 3.70 2.15 11.79
CA SER A 253 4.38 3.07 12.71
C SER A 253 5.68 3.68 12.15
N LEU A 254 6.21 3.14 11.05
CA LEU A 254 7.38 3.65 10.35
C LEU A 254 6.99 4.69 9.30
N GLN A 255 5.91 4.44 8.56
CA GLN A 255 5.42 5.33 7.51
C GLN A 255 3.92 5.08 7.26
N ASN A 256 3.15 6.18 7.33
CA ASN A 256 1.69 6.14 7.26
C ASN A 256 1.13 5.57 5.95
N ASN A 257 1.85 5.73 4.84
CA ASN A 257 1.37 5.34 3.50
C ASN A 257 1.75 3.93 3.09
N ILE A 258 2.50 3.17 3.92
CA ILE A 258 2.96 1.80 3.55
C ILE A 258 1.80 0.91 3.12
N PHE A 259 0.67 1.00 3.81
CA PHE A 259 -0.52 0.23 3.47
C PHE A 259 -1.00 0.57 2.06
N ASN A 260 -1.36 1.82 1.80
CA ASN A 260 -1.89 2.25 0.51
C ASN A 260 -0.89 1.95 -0.62
N ASP A 261 0.40 2.19 -0.41
CA ASP A 261 1.44 1.98 -1.43
C ASP A 261 1.62 0.50 -1.82
N LEU A 262 1.46 -0.43 -0.87
CA LEU A 262 1.51 -1.86 -1.15
C LEU A 262 0.26 -2.33 -1.89
N ILE A 263 -0.91 -1.89 -1.45
CA ILE A 263 -2.19 -2.29 -2.05
C ILE A 263 -2.32 -1.72 -3.46
N ASP A 264 -1.94 -0.47 -3.66
CA ASP A 264 -1.91 0.14 -4.99
C ASP A 264 -0.95 -0.61 -5.93
N PHE A 265 0.24 -0.96 -5.44
CA PHE A 265 1.23 -1.70 -6.23
C PHE A 265 0.73 -3.10 -6.63
N ILE A 266 0.14 -3.86 -5.71
CA ILE A 266 -0.43 -5.18 -6.01
C ILE A 266 -1.56 -5.03 -7.05
N SER A 267 -2.47 -4.07 -6.84
CA SER A 267 -3.60 -3.84 -7.74
C SER A 267 -3.15 -3.44 -9.15
N SER A 268 -2.16 -2.55 -9.28
CA SER A 268 -1.56 -2.18 -10.56
C SER A 268 -1.02 -3.40 -11.29
N LEU A 269 -0.19 -4.21 -10.63
CA LEU A 269 0.42 -5.38 -11.28
C LEU A 269 -0.64 -6.38 -11.73
N ILE A 270 -1.66 -6.66 -10.89
CA ILE A 270 -2.76 -7.55 -11.28
C ILE A 270 -3.44 -7.02 -12.54
N VAL A 271 -3.82 -5.74 -12.57
CA VAL A 271 -4.47 -5.14 -13.75
C VAL A 271 -3.58 -5.22 -14.98
N GLU A 272 -2.31 -4.82 -14.88
CA GLU A 272 -1.34 -4.84 -15.98
C GLU A 272 -1.19 -6.25 -16.57
N TYR A 273 -1.04 -7.27 -15.72
CA TYR A 273 -0.94 -8.66 -16.18
C TYR A 273 -2.22 -9.11 -16.89
N GLN A 274 -3.39 -8.78 -16.36
CA GLN A 274 -4.67 -9.17 -16.94
C GLN A 274 -4.95 -8.46 -18.26
N GLU A 275 -4.59 -7.18 -18.39
CA GLU A 275 -4.71 -6.44 -19.65
C GLU A 275 -3.84 -7.06 -20.74
N VAL A 276 -2.57 -7.33 -20.45
CA VAL A 276 -1.66 -8.02 -21.40
C VAL A 276 -2.19 -9.38 -21.82
N PHE A 277 -2.86 -10.08 -20.90
CA PHE A 277 -3.44 -11.39 -21.17
C PHE A 277 -4.69 -11.31 -22.06
N ILE A 278 -5.58 -10.34 -21.81
CA ILE A 278 -6.79 -10.09 -22.60
C ILE A 278 -6.42 -9.60 -24.01
N ASP A 279 -5.44 -8.71 -24.15
CA ASP A 279 -5.00 -8.14 -25.43
C ASP A 279 -4.45 -9.19 -26.40
N LYS A 280 -4.01 -10.34 -25.89
CA LYS A 280 -3.51 -11.47 -26.69
C LYS A 280 -4.61 -12.41 -27.17
N MET A 281 -5.86 -12.25 -26.72
CA MET A 281 -6.97 -13.14 -27.09
C MET A 281 -7.67 -12.67 -28.36
N SER A 282 -8.13 -13.63 -29.16
CA SER A 282 -8.93 -13.38 -30.37
C SER A 282 -10.45 -13.42 -30.10
N PHE A 283 -10.85 -14.04 -28.99
CA PHE A 283 -12.23 -14.29 -28.59
C PHE A 283 -13.06 -15.06 -29.62
N VAL A 284 -12.43 -15.87 -30.46
CA VAL A 284 -13.11 -16.77 -31.38
C VAL A 284 -13.57 -18.02 -30.63
N GLY A 285 -12.71 -18.54 -29.74
CA GLY A 285 -12.95 -19.76 -28.98
C GLY A 285 -13.88 -19.58 -27.78
N LYS A 286 -14.57 -20.66 -27.38
CA LYS A 286 -15.37 -20.67 -26.14
C LYS A 286 -14.53 -20.51 -24.88
N GLU A 287 -13.30 -21.04 -24.87
CA GLU A 287 -12.42 -20.94 -23.69
C GLU A 287 -11.92 -19.51 -23.45
N GLU A 288 -11.57 -18.76 -24.51
CA GLU A 288 -11.20 -17.34 -24.38
C GLU A 288 -12.38 -16.51 -23.82
N LYS A 289 -13.61 -16.77 -24.29
CA LYS A 289 -14.82 -16.11 -23.78
C LYS A 289 -15.09 -16.48 -22.32
N ARG A 290 -14.94 -17.75 -21.96
CA ARG A 290 -15.05 -18.22 -20.56
C ARG A 290 -14.03 -17.50 -19.69
N MET A 291 -12.80 -17.37 -20.17
CA MET A 291 -11.73 -16.70 -19.44
C MET A 291 -12.03 -15.21 -19.23
N LEU A 292 -12.53 -14.50 -20.24
CA LEU A 292 -12.98 -13.11 -20.07
C LEU A 292 -14.07 -12.96 -19.01
N CYS A 293 -15.08 -13.84 -19.03
CA CYS A 293 -16.11 -13.87 -17.98
C CYS A 293 -15.51 -14.13 -16.60
N PHE A 294 -14.60 -15.10 -16.49
CA PHE A 294 -13.90 -15.44 -15.25
C PHE A 294 -13.13 -14.25 -14.68
N LEU A 295 -12.41 -13.50 -15.52
CA LEU A 295 -11.66 -12.32 -15.11
C LEU A 295 -12.56 -11.19 -14.61
N VAL A 296 -13.62 -10.85 -15.36
CA VAL A 296 -14.57 -9.80 -14.97
C VAL A 296 -15.23 -10.12 -13.62
N VAL A 297 -15.70 -11.36 -13.46
CA VAL A 297 -16.33 -11.83 -12.21
C VAL A 297 -15.31 -11.86 -11.07
N GLY A 298 -14.12 -12.37 -11.32
CA GLY A 298 -13.08 -12.51 -10.31
C GLY A 298 -12.58 -11.17 -9.80
N ILE A 299 -12.38 -10.17 -10.68
CA ILE A 299 -11.99 -8.81 -10.28
C ILE A 299 -13.08 -8.13 -9.46
N ASP A 300 -14.36 -8.34 -9.79
CA ASP A 300 -15.44 -7.78 -8.96
C ASP A 300 -15.48 -8.42 -7.57
N LYS A 301 -15.30 -9.74 -7.48
CA LYS A 301 -15.17 -10.45 -6.20
C LYS A 301 -13.96 -9.98 -5.41
N LEU A 302 -12.82 -9.77 -6.06
CA LEU A 302 -11.59 -9.29 -5.44
C LEU A 302 -11.78 -7.88 -4.87
N LYS A 303 -12.44 -6.99 -5.62
CA LYS A 303 -12.82 -5.65 -5.15
C LYS A 303 -13.68 -5.71 -3.89
N ASN A 304 -14.70 -6.57 -3.86
CA ASN A 304 -15.57 -6.72 -2.69
C ASN A 304 -14.80 -7.31 -1.49
N PHE A 305 -13.93 -8.28 -1.74
CA PHE A 305 -13.01 -8.83 -0.74
C PHE A 305 -12.14 -7.74 -0.11
N LEU A 306 -11.50 -6.89 -0.92
CA LEU A 306 -10.63 -5.83 -0.41
C LEU A 306 -11.38 -4.84 0.48
N ARG A 307 -12.60 -4.42 0.11
CA ARG A 307 -13.43 -3.53 0.94
C ARG A 307 -13.77 -4.14 2.31
N LEU A 308 -14.00 -5.45 2.34
CA LEU A 308 -14.23 -6.16 3.60
C LEU A 308 -12.96 -6.20 4.46
N GLU A 309 -11.81 -6.52 3.85
CA GLU A 309 -10.52 -6.58 4.55
C GLU A 309 -10.05 -5.20 5.03
N GLU A 310 -10.30 -4.12 4.28
CA GLU A 310 -10.06 -2.74 4.70
C GLU A 310 -10.77 -2.44 6.04
N SER A 311 -12.05 -2.80 6.12
CA SER A 311 -12.86 -2.61 7.32
C SER A 311 -12.31 -3.43 8.50
N LEU A 312 -11.90 -4.68 8.26
CA LEU A 312 -11.31 -5.54 9.29
C LEU A 312 -9.94 -5.01 9.76
N PHE A 313 -9.13 -4.50 8.84
CA PHE A 313 -7.81 -3.94 9.13
C PHE A 313 -7.90 -2.70 10.02
N ILE A 314 -8.81 -1.77 9.68
CA ILE A 314 -9.09 -0.58 10.50
C ILE A 314 -9.51 -0.97 11.91
N LEU A 315 -10.46 -1.91 12.05
CA LEU A 315 -10.91 -2.40 13.36
C LEU A 315 -9.76 -3.06 14.17
N GLN A 316 -8.84 -3.77 13.51
CA GLN A 316 -7.69 -4.37 14.19
C GLN A 316 -6.72 -3.31 14.71
N LEU A 317 -6.50 -2.23 13.97
CA LEU A 317 -5.66 -1.10 14.42
C LEU A 317 -6.29 -0.37 15.59
N GLU A 318 -7.59 -0.09 15.54
CA GLU A 318 -8.32 0.55 16.65
C GLU A 318 -8.19 -0.23 17.96
N ASN A 319 -8.29 -1.57 17.90
CA ASN A 319 -8.28 -2.41 19.09
C ASN A 319 -6.89 -2.64 19.71
N LYS A 320 -5.80 -2.52 18.94
CA LYS A 320 -4.46 -2.91 19.39
C LYS A 320 -3.62 -1.81 20.00
N THR A 321 -3.99 -0.54 19.86
CA THR A 321 -3.05 0.56 20.15
C THR A 321 -3.68 1.70 20.95
N VAL A 322 -3.25 1.81 22.22
CA VAL A 322 -3.53 2.94 23.13
C VAL A 322 -2.86 4.25 22.64
N ASP A 323 -1.91 4.15 21.70
CA ASP A 323 -0.98 5.22 21.29
C ASP A 323 -1.02 5.52 19.78
N PHE A 324 -2.07 5.12 19.06
CA PHE A 324 -2.15 5.31 17.61
C PHE A 324 -2.65 6.71 17.25
N ASN A 325 -1.97 7.39 16.32
CA ASN A 325 -2.48 8.65 15.77
C ASN A 325 -3.71 8.35 14.90
N VAL A 326 -4.88 8.81 15.34
CA VAL A 326 -6.18 8.67 14.64
C VAL A 326 -6.12 9.21 13.20
N GLU A 327 -5.23 10.15 12.90
CA GLU A 327 -5.03 10.65 11.53
C GLU A 327 -4.51 9.59 10.57
N ILE A 328 -3.77 8.59 11.05
CA ILE A 328 -3.28 7.48 10.20
C ILE A 328 -4.46 6.62 9.74
N LEU A 329 -5.44 6.38 10.61
CA LEU A 329 -6.65 5.62 10.27
C LEU A 329 -7.46 6.32 9.18
N LYS A 330 -7.53 7.65 9.20
CA LYS A 330 -8.21 8.44 8.15
C LYS A 330 -7.53 8.34 6.79
N ASN A 331 -6.23 8.01 6.77
CA ASN A 331 -5.46 7.90 5.54
C ASN A 331 -5.43 6.48 4.97
N ILE A 332 -5.90 5.47 5.71
CA ILE A 332 -6.01 4.11 5.19
C ILE A 332 -7.24 4.06 4.28
N HIS A 333 -6.99 3.90 2.99
CA HIS A 333 -8.04 3.71 2.01
C HIS A 333 -7.59 2.77 0.89
N ILE A 334 -8.38 1.73 0.61
CA ILE A 334 -8.12 0.87 -0.55
C ILE A 334 -8.74 1.52 -1.79
N ASP A 335 -7.88 2.09 -2.64
CA ASP A 335 -8.30 2.55 -3.96
C ASP A 335 -8.67 1.33 -4.84
N THR A 336 -9.94 1.29 -5.25
CA THR A 336 -10.50 0.25 -6.13
C THR A 336 -10.84 0.77 -7.53
N LEU A 337 -10.50 2.02 -7.86
CA LEU A 337 -10.81 2.64 -9.14
C LEU A 337 -10.21 1.86 -10.32
N LYS A 338 -8.97 1.39 -10.19
CA LYS A 338 -8.31 0.57 -11.22
C LYS A 338 -9.11 -0.68 -11.59
N PHE A 339 -9.67 -1.37 -10.59
CA PHE A 339 -10.53 -2.54 -10.83
C PHE A 339 -11.87 -2.16 -11.44
N ILE A 340 -12.43 -1.01 -11.07
CA ILE A 340 -13.66 -0.49 -11.67
C ILE A 340 -13.43 -0.16 -13.15
N ASP A 341 -12.34 0.53 -13.47
CA ASP A 341 -12.00 0.93 -14.84
C ASP A 341 -11.69 -0.28 -15.73
N PHE A 342 -10.92 -1.23 -15.20
CA PHE A 342 -10.66 -2.50 -15.85
C PHE A 342 -11.97 -3.25 -16.16
N ASN A 343 -12.85 -3.43 -15.17
CA ASN A 343 -14.12 -4.12 -15.37
C ASN A 343 -15.04 -3.39 -16.34
N ASN A 344 -15.14 -2.07 -16.24
CA ASN A 344 -15.98 -1.27 -17.15
C ASN A 344 -15.56 -1.43 -18.61
N SER A 345 -14.25 -1.46 -18.87
CA SER A 345 -13.69 -1.68 -20.21
C SER A 345 -13.98 -3.10 -20.70
N ASN A 346 -13.74 -4.10 -19.87
CA ASN A 346 -13.94 -5.51 -20.23
C ASN A 346 -15.40 -5.94 -20.32
N ILE A 347 -16.32 -5.31 -19.58
CA ILE A 347 -17.77 -5.50 -19.74
C ILE A 347 -18.24 -4.95 -21.10
N LYS A 348 -17.69 -3.83 -21.58
CA LYS A 348 -18.01 -3.31 -22.92
C LYS A 348 -17.52 -4.26 -24.01
N LEU A 349 -16.32 -4.81 -23.87
CA LEU A 349 -15.79 -5.84 -24.77
C LEU A 349 -16.70 -7.09 -24.76
N LEU A 350 -17.03 -7.60 -23.57
CA LEU A 350 -17.91 -8.76 -23.41
C LEU A 350 -19.29 -8.54 -24.06
N LYS A 351 -19.90 -7.36 -23.87
CA LYS A 351 -21.15 -6.98 -24.54
C LYS A 351 -21.02 -6.98 -26.06
N THR A 352 -19.90 -6.52 -26.58
CA THR A 352 -19.64 -6.47 -28.02
C THR A 352 -19.51 -7.87 -28.60
N ILE A 353 -18.76 -8.75 -27.94
CA ILE A 353 -18.60 -10.16 -28.35
C ILE A 353 -19.94 -10.88 -28.32
N ALA A 354 -20.67 -10.80 -27.20
CA ALA A 354 -21.96 -11.47 -27.06
C ALA A 354 -22.98 -10.96 -28.08
N TYR A 355 -23.03 -9.64 -28.31
CA TYR A 355 -23.92 -9.08 -29.33
C TYR A 355 -23.54 -9.52 -30.74
N HIS A 356 -22.24 -9.60 -31.07
CA HIS A 356 -21.80 -10.09 -32.37
C HIS A 356 -22.30 -11.52 -32.62
N GLU A 357 -22.13 -12.44 -31.66
CA GLU A 357 -22.64 -13.82 -31.78
C GLU A 357 -24.16 -13.86 -31.97
N ILE A 358 -24.89 -13.05 -31.20
CA ILE A 358 -26.34 -12.96 -31.30
C ILE A 358 -26.75 -12.39 -32.65
N SER A 359 -26.07 -11.36 -33.14
CA SER A 359 -26.36 -10.72 -34.43
C SER A 359 -26.21 -11.70 -35.59
N GLN A 360 -25.23 -12.61 -35.54
CA GLN A 360 -25.05 -13.65 -36.55
C GLN A 360 -26.26 -14.60 -36.62
N VAL A 361 -26.85 -14.93 -35.47
CA VAL A 361 -28.09 -15.74 -35.43
C VAL A 361 -29.29 -14.92 -35.89
N LEU A 362 -29.38 -13.64 -35.48
CA LEU A 362 -30.49 -12.76 -35.85
C LEU A 362 -30.57 -12.49 -37.36
N VAL A 363 -29.45 -12.49 -38.08
CA VAL A 363 -29.45 -12.35 -39.56
C VAL A 363 -30.31 -13.42 -40.24
N ASN A 364 -30.38 -14.64 -39.67
CA ASN A 364 -31.25 -15.70 -40.19
C ASN A 364 -32.74 -15.35 -40.08
N LEU A 365 -33.08 -14.37 -39.24
CA LEU A 365 -34.45 -13.87 -39.03
C LEU A 365 -34.79 -12.65 -39.90
N MET A 366 -33.86 -12.12 -40.70
CA MET A 366 -34.03 -10.86 -41.42
C MET A 366 -35.16 -10.90 -42.46
N TYR A 367 -35.31 -12.00 -43.18
CA TYR A 367 -36.37 -12.21 -44.18
C TYR A 367 -37.55 -12.99 -43.59
N PHE A 368 -38.15 -12.43 -42.53
CA PHE A 368 -39.06 -13.15 -41.65
C PHE A 368 -40.28 -13.78 -42.36
N ASN A 369 -40.84 -13.12 -43.36
CA ASN A 369 -41.98 -13.65 -44.13
C ASN A 369 -41.69 -14.97 -44.85
N GLY A 370 -40.41 -15.28 -45.15
CA GLY A 370 -39.99 -16.52 -45.82
C GLY A 370 -39.55 -17.62 -44.87
N ILE A 371 -39.61 -17.41 -43.56
CA ILE A 371 -39.06 -18.35 -42.57
C ILE A 371 -40.01 -19.51 -42.31
N THR A 372 -39.45 -20.71 -42.22
CA THR A 372 -40.20 -21.90 -41.77
C THR A 372 -40.19 -22.00 -40.25
N LYS A 373 -41.24 -22.60 -39.66
CA LYS A 373 -41.29 -22.90 -38.22
C LYS A 373 -40.06 -23.65 -37.72
N LYS A 374 -39.49 -24.57 -38.52
CA LYS A 374 -38.26 -25.29 -38.18
C LYS A 374 -37.05 -24.35 -38.07
N SER A 375 -36.88 -23.42 -39.02
CA SER A 375 -35.80 -22.43 -39.01
C SER A 375 -35.94 -21.44 -37.85
N LEU A 376 -37.17 -21.03 -37.54
CA LEU A 376 -37.47 -20.21 -36.36
C LEU A 376 -37.02 -20.90 -35.07
N VAL A 377 -37.45 -22.15 -34.86
CA VAL A 377 -37.11 -22.93 -33.67
C VAL A 377 -35.60 -23.15 -33.57
N GLN A 378 -34.92 -23.40 -34.69
CA GLN A 378 -33.47 -23.55 -34.71
C GLN A 378 -32.77 -22.25 -34.29
N SER A 379 -33.16 -21.11 -34.86
CA SER A 379 -32.56 -19.80 -34.53
C SER A 379 -32.79 -19.45 -33.05
N CYS A 380 -34.00 -19.69 -32.52
CA CYS A 380 -34.29 -19.52 -31.10
C CYS A 380 -33.47 -20.46 -30.21
N SER A 381 -33.23 -21.71 -30.64
CA SER A 381 -32.38 -22.64 -29.90
C SER A 381 -30.91 -22.18 -29.87
N GLU A 382 -30.41 -21.63 -30.99
CA GLU A 382 -29.05 -21.08 -31.06
C GLU A 382 -28.89 -19.84 -30.18
N LEU A 383 -29.85 -18.89 -30.22
CA LEU A 383 -29.89 -17.76 -29.29
C LEU A 383 -29.90 -18.23 -27.84
N SER A 384 -30.75 -19.21 -27.51
CA SER A 384 -30.83 -19.76 -26.15
C SER A 384 -29.50 -20.35 -25.71
N LYS A 385 -28.79 -21.10 -26.57
CA LYS A 385 -27.47 -21.67 -26.24
C LYS A 385 -26.43 -20.59 -25.93
N ILE A 386 -26.41 -19.50 -26.70
CA ILE A 386 -25.49 -18.37 -26.47
C ILE A 386 -25.81 -17.72 -25.11
N MET A 387 -27.10 -17.45 -24.84
CA MET A 387 -27.52 -16.85 -23.58
C MET A 387 -27.23 -17.75 -22.38
N THR A 388 -27.52 -19.05 -22.48
CA THR A 388 -27.22 -20.02 -21.42
C THR A 388 -25.73 -20.05 -21.12
N PHE A 389 -24.86 -20.05 -22.13
CA PHE A 389 -23.41 -19.99 -21.93
C PHE A 389 -23.00 -18.78 -21.08
N TYR A 390 -23.40 -17.56 -21.46
CA TYR A 390 -23.03 -16.35 -20.71
C TYR A 390 -23.67 -16.30 -19.32
N ASN A 391 -24.92 -16.74 -19.19
CA ASN A 391 -25.62 -16.80 -17.90
C ASN A 391 -24.92 -17.77 -16.93
N GLU A 392 -24.48 -18.93 -17.41
CA GLU A 392 -23.73 -19.90 -16.60
C GLU A 392 -22.36 -19.35 -16.18
N GLN A 393 -21.63 -18.71 -17.10
CA GLN A 393 -20.28 -18.20 -16.79
C GLN A 393 -20.31 -16.97 -15.86
N LEU A 394 -21.33 -16.11 -15.99
CA LEU A 394 -21.45 -14.89 -15.18
C LEU A 394 -22.23 -15.12 -13.87
N GLY A 395 -23.11 -16.12 -13.81
CA GLY A 395 -23.92 -16.42 -12.64
C GLY A 395 -24.73 -15.19 -12.17
N PRO A 396 -24.60 -14.74 -10.92
CA PRO A 396 -25.25 -13.52 -10.42
C PRO A 396 -24.92 -12.26 -11.22
N TYR A 397 -23.77 -12.23 -11.89
CA TYR A 397 -23.29 -11.09 -12.68
C TYR A 397 -23.87 -11.04 -14.09
N LYS A 398 -24.76 -11.96 -14.48
CA LYS A 398 -25.43 -11.97 -15.79
C LYS A 398 -26.12 -10.65 -16.13
N ILE A 399 -26.59 -9.92 -15.10
CA ILE A 399 -27.22 -8.61 -15.26
C ILE A 399 -26.33 -7.57 -15.96
N LEU A 400 -25.01 -7.75 -15.93
CA LEU A 400 -24.07 -6.85 -16.58
C LEU A 400 -24.21 -6.85 -18.11
N THR A 401 -24.62 -7.98 -18.70
CA THR A 401 -24.76 -8.16 -20.16
C THR A 401 -26.20 -8.38 -20.60
N GLU A 402 -27.02 -8.99 -19.75
CA GLU A 402 -28.37 -9.47 -20.07
C GLU A 402 -29.28 -8.36 -20.60
N SER A 403 -29.39 -7.22 -19.90
CA SER A 403 -30.25 -6.11 -20.33
C SER A 403 -29.85 -5.55 -21.70
N TYR A 404 -28.55 -5.30 -21.88
CA TYR A 404 -28.00 -4.80 -23.13
C TYR A 404 -28.30 -5.74 -24.31
N ILE A 405 -28.11 -7.04 -24.12
CA ILE A 405 -28.36 -8.04 -25.15
C ILE A 405 -29.84 -8.08 -25.54
N PHE A 406 -30.73 -8.17 -24.55
CA PHE A 406 -32.17 -8.27 -24.82
C PHE A 406 -32.74 -6.97 -25.40
N ASP A 407 -32.18 -5.81 -25.05
CA ASP A 407 -32.50 -4.55 -25.72
C ASP A 407 -32.08 -4.56 -27.19
N LYS A 408 -30.94 -5.15 -27.53
CA LYS A 408 -30.52 -5.29 -28.94
C LYS A 408 -31.38 -6.27 -29.72
N ILE A 409 -31.79 -7.38 -29.12
CA ILE A 409 -32.71 -8.34 -29.72
C ILE A 409 -34.08 -7.68 -29.97
N ASP A 410 -34.64 -7.02 -28.94
CA ASP A 410 -35.95 -6.33 -29.02
C ASP A 410 -35.95 -5.27 -30.14
N ASN A 411 -34.92 -4.42 -30.19
CA ASN A 411 -34.77 -3.42 -31.25
C ASN A 411 -34.61 -4.06 -32.64
N PHE A 412 -33.84 -5.14 -32.77
CA PHE A 412 -33.72 -5.84 -34.06
C PHE A 412 -35.07 -6.35 -34.55
N ILE A 413 -35.87 -6.96 -33.67
CA ILE A 413 -37.19 -7.48 -34.01
C ILE A 413 -38.10 -6.35 -34.50
N ILE A 414 -38.13 -5.22 -33.79
CA ILE A 414 -38.94 -4.07 -34.22
C ILE A 414 -38.46 -3.53 -35.56
N ASP A 415 -37.17 -3.20 -35.67
CA ASP A 415 -36.63 -2.44 -36.79
C ASP A 415 -36.46 -3.27 -38.06
N LYS A 416 -36.22 -4.58 -37.96
CA LYS A 416 -35.92 -5.46 -39.09
C LYS A 416 -37.03 -6.44 -39.41
N ILE A 417 -37.86 -6.80 -38.44
CA ILE A 417 -38.97 -7.73 -38.67
C ILE A 417 -40.28 -6.95 -38.81
N VAL A 418 -40.70 -6.22 -37.78
CA VAL A 418 -42.03 -5.58 -37.74
C VAL A 418 -42.13 -4.41 -38.72
N LEU A 419 -41.18 -3.49 -38.71
CA LEU A 419 -41.26 -2.24 -39.49
C LEU A 419 -40.88 -2.40 -40.97
N GLN A 420 -40.44 -3.58 -41.40
CA GLN A 420 -40.01 -3.84 -42.78
C GLN A 420 -40.90 -4.82 -43.54
N ASN A 421 -41.79 -5.52 -42.86
CA ASN A 421 -42.58 -6.58 -43.47
C ASN A 421 -44.07 -6.37 -43.21
N ARG A 422 -44.88 -6.65 -44.23
CA ARG A 422 -46.33 -6.78 -44.08
C ARG A 422 -46.64 -8.23 -43.73
N PHE A 423 -47.30 -8.45 -42.60
CA PHE A 423 -47.59 -9.80 -42.12
C PHE A 423 -48.95 -10.25 -42.66
N ASP A 424 -49.06 -11.55 -42.93
CA ASP A 424 -50.32 -12.26 -43.00
C ASP A 424 -50.61 -12.96 -41.66
N SER A 425 -51.72 -13.70 -41.57
CA SER A 425 -52.16 -14.37 -40.35
C SER A 425 -51.16 -15.42 -39.85
N ASP A 426 -50.49 -16.14 -40.76
CA ASP A 426 -49.55 -17.20 -40.41
C ASP A 426 -48.23 -16.61 -39.90
N VAL A 427 -47.73 -15.56 -40.57
CA VAL A 427 -46.54 -14.80 -40.14
C VAL A 427 -46.79 -14.12 -38.80
N LEU A 428 -47.99 -13.57 -38.56
CA LEU A 428 -48.36 -13.01 -37.27
C LEU A 428 -48.32 -14.07 -36.15
N PHE A 429 -48.78 -15.30 -36.42
CA PHE A 429 -48.68 -16.38 -35.46
C PHE A 429 -47.22 -16.79 -35.19
N MET A 430 -46.38 -16.88 -36.23
CA MET A 430 -44.95 -17.14 -36.07
C MET A 430 -44.23 -16.03 -35.29
N TYR A 431 -44.61 -14.77 -35.49
CA TYR A 431 -44.08 -13.64 -34.73
C TYR A 431 -44.44 -13.73 -33.24
N LYS A 432 -45.68 -14.09 -32.91
CA LYS A 432 -46.09 -14.32 -31.51
C LYS A 432 -45.27 -15.45 -30.86
N ASP A 433 -45.05 -16.55 -31.56
CA ASP A 433 -44.20 -17.66 -31.07
C ASP A 433 -42.75 -17.21 -30.85
N LEU A 434 -42.19 -16.40 -31.76
CA LEU A 434 -40.86 -15.79 -31.61
C LEU A 434 -40.77 -14.96 -30.33
N VAL A 435 -41.69 -14.00 -30.15
CA VAL A 435 -41.70 -13.09 -29.01
C VAL A 435 -41.84 -13.86 -27.71
N GLN A 436 -42.76 -14.83 -27.64
CA GLN A 436 -42.93 -15.66 -26.45
C GLN A 436 -41.66 -16.45 -26.09
N ARG A 437 -41.00 -17.06 -27.08
CA ARG A 437 -39.75 -17.80 -26.87
C ARG A 437 -38.63 -16.91 -26.38
N ILE A 438 -38.44 -15.74 -26.98
CA ILE A 438 -37.39 -14.79 -26.58
C ILE A 438 -37.66 -14.23 -25.19
N MET A 439 -38.91 -13.90 -24.87
CA MET A 439 -39.29 -13.46 -23.52
C MET A 439 -39.00 -14.54 -22.48
N HIS A 440 -39.26 -15.81 -22.79
CA HIS A 440 -38.95 -16.92 -21.87
C HIS A 440 -37.43 -17.06 -21.59
N MET A 441 -36.56 -16.52 -22.45
CA MET A 441 -35.11 -16.49 -22.21
C MET A 441 -34.69 -15.39 -21.22
N CYS A 442 -35.55 -14.41 -20.91
CA CYS A 442 -35.24 -13.27 -20.05
C CYS A 442 -36.18 -13.23 -18.84
N GLU A 443 -35.62 -13.38 -17.63
CA GLU A 443 -36.42 -13.43 -16.40
C GLU A 443 -36.87 -12.05 -15.90
N LYS A 444 -36.24 -10.95 -16.35
CA LYS A 444 -36.33 -9.64 -15.68
C LYS A 444 -36.89 -8.49 -16.51
N LYS A 445 -36.88 -8.57 -17.84
CA LYS A 445 -37.34 -7.45 -18.68
C LYS A 445 -38.87 -7.41 -18.70
N THR A 446 -39.44 -6.32 -18.20
CA THR A 446 -40.89 -6.12 -18.08
C THR A 446 -41.48 -5.28 -19.21
N ASP A 447 -40.70 -4.37 -19.81
CA ASP A 447 -41.15 -3.52 -20.91
C ASP A 447 -40.52 -3.95 -22.24
N TRP A 448 -41.25 -4.76 -23.01
CA TRP A 448 -40.83 -5.25 -24.33
C TRP A 448 -41.55 -4.50 -25.44
N MET A 449 -40.78 -3.87 -26.33
CA MET A 449 -41.36 -3.19 -27.50
C MET A 449 -41.97 -4.20 -28.46
N CYS A 450 -41.36 -5.37 -28.63
CA CYS A 450 -41.89 -6.45 -29.46
C CYS A 450 -43.27 -6.96 -28.99
N LEU A 451 -43.55 -6.92 -27.68
CA LEU A 451 -44.86 -7.27 -27.13
C LEU A 451 -45.91 -6.17 -27.39
N LYS A 452 -45.52 -4.90 -27.27
CA LYS A 452 -46.37 -3.77 -27.71
C LYS A 452 -46.67 -3.87 -29.20
N ALA A 453 -45.68 -4.24 -30.02
CA ALA A 453 -45.86 -4.48 -31.45
C ALA A 453 -46.78 -5.67 -31.74
N CYS A 454 -46.74 -6.77 -30.97
CA CYS A 454 -47.72 -7.87 -31.10
C CYS A 454 -49.15 -7.34 -30.99
N LYS A 455 -49.43 -6.54 -29.96
CA LYS A 455 -50.77 -5.98 -29.73
C LYS A 455 -51.18 -5.02 -30.84
N ASN A 456 -50.28 -4.12 -31.24
CA ASN A 456 -50.55 -3.18 -32.33
C ASN A 456 -50.82 -3.88 -33.66
N LEU A 457 -50.10 -4.97 -33.97
CA LEU A 457 -50.37 -5.78 -35.16
C LEU A 457 -51.74 -6.47 -35.07
N GLU A 458 -52.10 -7.04 -33.92
CA GLU A 458 -53.44 -7.61 -33.70
C GLU A 458 -54.55 -6.57 -33.92
N ASP A 459 -54.38 -5.37 -33.40
CA ASP A 459 -55.32 -4.26 -33.56
C ASP A 459 -55.50 -3.88 -35.04
N ILE A 460 -54.41 -3.86 -35.82
CA ILE A 460 -54.47 -3.62 -37.28
C ILE A 460 -55.26 -4.72 -37.99
N PHE A 461 -55.03 -6.00 -37.67
CA PHE A 461 -55.77 -7.12 -38.25
C PHE A 461 -57.26 -7.11 -37.85
N ASN A 462 -57.58 -6.57 -36.68
CA ASN A 462 -58.95 -6.37 -36.21
C ASN A 462 -59.62 -5.11 -36.77
N GLY A 463 -58.95 -4.34 -37.64
CA GLY A 463 -59.51 -3.18 -38.32
C GLY A 463 -59.40 -1.85 -37.55
N VAL A 464 -58.59 -1.78 -36.49
CA VAL A 464 -58.31 -0.53 -35.76
C VAL A 464 -57.47 0.40 -36.64
N THR A 465 -57.76 1.70 -36.62
CA THR A 465 -57.10 2.71 -37.49
C THR A 465 -56.36 3.81 -36.72
N GLU A 466 -56.51 3.87 -35.40
CA GLU A 466 -55.85 4.84 -34.52
C GLU A 466 -55.11 4.15 -33.38
N GLY A 467 -53.97 4.72 -32.97
CA GLY A 467 -53.14 4.15 -31.92
C GLY A 467 -51.94 5.02 -31.55
N ASP A 468 -51.04 4.45 -30.76
CA ASP A 468 -49.82 5.10 -30.27
C ASP A 468 -48.78 5.39 -31.38
N SER A 469 -47.65 5.98 -31.01
CA SER A 469 -46.60 6.35 -31.97
C SER A 469 -45.99 5.15 -32.69
N LEU A 470 -45.90 4.00 -32.01
CA LEU A 470 -45.41 2.75 -32.60
C LEU A 470 -46.45 2.17 -33.55
N PHE A 471 -47.73 2.16 -33.17
CA PHE A 471 -48.85 1.74 -34.01
C PHE A 471 -48.86 2.49 -35.33
N LYS A 472 -48.73 3.83 -35.29
CA LYS A 472 -48.70 4.66 -36.52
C LYS A 472 -47.56 4.26 -37.47
N LYS A 473 -46.39 3.91 -36.93
CA LYS A 473 -45.26 3.43 -37.73
C LYS A 473 -45.53 2.06 -38.35
N ILE A 474 -46.11 1.14 -37.58
CA ILE A 474 -46.47 -0.20 -38.06
C ILE A 474 -47.56 -0.10 -39.13
N TYR A 475 -48.62 0.67 -38.86
CA TYR A 475 -49.75 0.85 -39.77
C TYR A 475 -49.34 1.45 -41.12
N ALA A 476 -48.30 2.29 -41.15
CA ALA A 476 -47.75 2.85 -42.39
C ALA A 476 -47.15 1.77 -43.32
N VAL A 477 -46.73 0.61 -42.80
CA VAL A 477 -46.24 -0.53 -43.61
C VAL A 477 -47.40 -1.27 -44.31
N TYR A 478 -48.62 -1.10 -43.81
CA TYR A 478 -49.84 -1.75 -44.31
C TYR A 478 -50.68 -0.86 -45.25
N ARG A 479 -50.32 0.42 -45.35
CA ARG A 479 -50.84 1.36 -46.36
C ARG A 479 -50.02 1.25 -47.63
#